data_AF-A0A925C448-F1
#
_entry.id   AF-A0A925C448-F1
#
_cell.length_a   1.000
_cell.length_b   1.000
_cell.length_c   1.000
_cell.angle_alpha   90.00
_cell.angle_beta   90.00
_cell.angle_gamma   90.00
#
_symmetry.space_group_name_H-M   'P 1'
#
loop_
_entity.id
_entity.type
_entity.pdbx_description
1 polymer ?
#
loop_
_entity_poly.entity_id
_entity_poly.type
_entity_poly.pdbx_seq_one_letter_code
_entity_poly.pdbx_strand_id
1 'polypeptide(L)'
;MAALSAKAQAAPAVGAASAEFDDLVRARVACSGGASRAQIVRDLGTLMGGKLSSAQWKTAADTALARLMMNGQLRDARGRLRLTEQGEAAVAGYFGEKEAHARTWNDQRDIWLLAKALGVDASKPALRSALSRPDGLSALVVQQAFGLAVRQALSPSKLRAALALVALERAFGDNVKEGLGKGSALSAKAGRVLAGQLLQKPRELPTDTRLVAALCADQVGVQRFDADVLRLAVLRRLTGVNGPVGQQPVA
;
A
#
# COMPACT_ATOMS: atom_id res chain seq x y z
N MET A 1 -20.76 -49.10 21.27
CA MET A 1 -20.34 -48.75 19.90
C MET A 1 -20.07 -47.25 19.85
N ALA A 2 -18.80 -46.88 19.97
CA ALA A 2 -18.35 -45.49 19.95
C ALA A 2 -17.94 -45.11 18.53
N ALA A 3 -18.47 -44.00 18.01
CA ALA A 3 -18.02 -43.40 16.76
C ALA A 3 -17.52 -41.98 17.05
N LEU A 4 -16.18 -41.83 17.08
CA LEU A 4 -15.49 -40.55 17.08
C LEU A 4 -15.64 -39.91 15.69
N SER A 5 -16.46 -38.87 15.57
CA SER A 5 -16.48 -38.02 14.38
C SER A 5 -15.40 -36.94 14.52
N ALA A 6 -14.28 -37.15 13.84
CA ALA A 6 -13.21 -36.18 13.71
C ALA A 6 -13.67 -35.01 12.83
N LYS A 7 -13.89 -33.84 13.43
CA LYS A 7 -13.94 -32.56 12.71
C LYS A 7 -12.56 -32.27 12.15
N ALA A 8 -12.33 -32.61 10.89
CA ALA A 8 -11.21 -32.08 10.11
C ALA A 8 -11.45 -30.58 9.88
N GLN A 9 -10.76 -29.73 10.66
CA GLN A 9 -10.64 -28.32 10.36
C GLN A 9 -9.77 -28.16 9.10
N ALA A 10 -10.33 -27.53 8.07
CA ALA A 10 -9.59 -27.13 6.89
C ALA A 10 -8.43 -26.21 7.30
N ALA A 11 -7.21 -26.57 6.92
CA ALA A 11 -6.02 -25.75 7.11
C ALA A 11 -6.18 -24.40 6.41
N PRO A 12 -5.71 -23.28 6.99
CA PRO A 12 -5.78 -21.99 6.33
C PRO A 12 -4.89 -22.02 5.08
N ALA A 13 -5.28 -21.27 4.04
CA ALA A 13 -4.54 -21.17 2.78
C ALA A 13 -3.12 -20.60 2.99
N VAL A 14 -2.14 -21.47 3.25
CA VAL A 14 -0.73 -21.10 3.54
C VAL A 14 0.02 -20.60 2.28
N GLY A 15 -0.51 -20.84 1.08
CA GLY A 15 0.17 -20.56 -0.20
C GLY A 15 0.37 -19.08 -0.52
N ALA A 16 -0.68 -18.26 -0.51
CA ALA A 16 -0.61 -16.87 -0.98
C ALA A 16 0.15 -15.95 -0.01
N ALA A 17 -0.08 -16.09 1.29
CA ALA A 17 0.63 -15.33 2.32
C ALA A 17 2.14 -15.63 2.34
N SER A 18 2.55 -16.82 1.88
CA SER A 18 3.97 -17.17 1.75
C SER A 18 4.64 -16.49 0.55
N ALA A 19 3.92 -16.27 -0.55
CA ALA A 19 4.45 -15.66 -1.76
C ALA A 19 4.67 -14.14 -1.60
N GLU A 20 3.70 -13.43 -1.01
CA GLU A 20 3.82 -11.99 -0.71
C GLU A 20 5.00 -11.72 0.23
N PHE A 21 5.21 -12.63 1.18
CA PHE A 21 6.30 -12.53 2.12
C PHE A 21 7.66 -12.77 1.46
N ASP A 22 7.75 -13.79 0.62
CA ASP A 22 8.95 -14.08 -0.17
C ASP A 22 9.33 -12.88 -1.06
N ASP A 23 8.35 -12.16 -1.64
CA ASP A 23 8.58 -10.94 -2.40
C ASP A 23 9.22 -9.82 -1.58
N LEU A 24 8.76 -9.61 -0.34
CA LEU A 24 9.32 -8.58 0.54
C LEU A 24 10.74 -8.91 0.97
N VAL A 25 11.03 -10.20 1.22
CA VAL A 25 12.40 -10.66 1.51
C VAL A 25 13.30 -10.44 0.31
N ARG A 26 12.86 -10.85 -0.90
CA ARG A 26 13.61 -10.60 -2.14
C ARG A 26 13.84 -9.11 -2.39
N ALA A 27 12.83 -8.27 -2.22
CA ALA A 27 12.94 -6.82 -2.36
C ALA A 27 13.95 -6.22 -1.37
N ARG A 28 14.00 -6.72 -0.12
CA ARG A 28 14.98 -6.27 0.86
C ARG A 28 16.40 -6.71 0.50
N VAL A 29 16.58 -7.91 -0.05
CA VAL A 29 17.89 -8.42 -0.46
C VAL A 29 18.38 -7.78 -1.77
N ALA A 30 17.48 -7.34 -2.66
CA ALA A 30 17.81 -6.63 -3.89
C ALA A 30 18.54 -5.31 -3.68
N CYS A 31 18.45 -4.74 -2.47
CA CYS A 31 19.08 -3.47 -2.14
C CYS A 31 20.60 -3.53 -2.25
N SER A 32 21.22 -2.35 -2.43
CA SER A 32 22.66 -2.20 -2.53
C SER A 32 23.37 -2.87 -1.35
N GLY A 33 24.38 -3.69 -1.67
CA GLY A 33 25.13 -4.44 -0.66
C GLY A 33 24.45 -5.72 -0.15
N GLY A 34 23.23 -6.05 -0.58
CA GLY A 34 22.47 -7.19 -0.05
C GLY A 34 21.96 -6.97 1.37
N ALA A 35 21.54 -8.03 2.05
CA ALA A 35 21.02 -7.95 3.42
C ALA A 35 21.53 -9.09 4.30
N SER A 36 21.87 -8.79 5.55
CA SER A 36 22.05 -9.85 6.56
C SER A 36 20.69 -10.31 7.08
N ARG A 37 20.63 -11.53 7.62
CA ARG A 37 19.44 -12.05 8.28
C ARG A 37 18.90 -11.10 9.36
N ALA A 38 19.79 -10.52 10.18
CA ALA A 38 19.42 -9.57 11.23
C ALA A 38 18.81 -8.27 10.67
N GLN A 39 19.29 -7.80 9.52
CA GLN A 39 18.70 -6.64 8.83
C GLN A 39 17.30 -6.95 8.30
N ILE A 40 17.10 -8.12 7.68
CA ILE A 40 15.80 -8.54 7.16
C ILE A 40 14.76 -8.62 8.29
N VAL A 41 15.11 -9.29 9.40
CA VAL A 41 14.25 -9.42 10.57
C VAL A 41 13.91 -8.05 11.16
N ARG A 42 14.88 -7.13 11.24
CA ARG A 42 14.64 -5.78 11.78
C ARG A 42 13.74 -4.95 10.87
N ASP A 43 14.10 -4.87 9.59
CA ASP A 43 13.50 -3.95 8.64
C ASP A 43 12.06 -4.37 8.30
N LEU A 44 11.85 -5.65 7.99
CA LEU A 44 10.52 -6.18 7.66
C LEU A 44 9.65 -6.42 8.91
N GLY A 45 10.25 -6.57 10.09
CA GLY A 45 9.50 -6.75 11.35
C GLY A 45 8.57 -5.58 11.67
N THR A 46 8.97 -4.36 11.28
CA THR A 46 8.14 -3.16 11.44
C THR A 46 6.83 -3.24 10.63
N LEU A 47 6.90 -3.84 9.44
CA LEU A 47 5.77 -4.05 8.53
C LEU A 47 4.83 -5.17 9.01
N MET A 48 5.32 -6.04 9.90
CA MET A 48 4.57 -7.16 10.49
C MET A 48 4.00 -6.84 11.88
N GLY A 49 4.28 -5.64 12.40
CA GLY A 49 3.82 -5.21 13.72
C GLY A 49 2.30 -5.33 13.86
N GLY A 50 1.85 -6.03 14.91
CA GLY A 50 0.43 -6.30 15.20
C GLY A 50 -0.14 -7.58 14.57
N LYS A 51 0.59 -8.26 13.67
CA LYS A 51 0.15 -9.52 13.04
C LYS A 51 0.80 -10.77 13.63
N LEU A 52 2.07 -10.66 14.02
CA LEU A 52 2.86 -11.76 14.58
C LEU A 52 3.56 -11.29 15.85
N SER A 53 3.73 -12.20 16.81
CA SER A 53 4.68 -11.99 17.91
C SER A 53 6.11 -11.94 17.37
N SER A 54 7.04 -11.36 18.15
CA SER A 54 8.45 -11.28 17.74
C SER A 54 9.08 -12.66 17.45
N ALA A 55 8.68 -13.69 18.20
CA ALA A 55 9.15 -15.05 18.01
C ALA A 55 8.61 -15.65 16.70
N GLN A 56 7.30 -15.57 16.48
CA GLN A 56 6.67 -16.04 15.24
C GLN A 56 7.23 -15.32 14.01
N TRP A 57 7.50 -14.01 14.14
CA TRP A 57 8.12 -13.22 13.09
C TRP A 57 9.51 -13.75 12.70
N LYS A 58 10.37 -14.02 13.68
CA LYS A 58 11.70 -14.59 13.42
C LYS A 58 11.60 -15.94 12.72
N THR A 59 10.73 -16.82 13.20
CA THR A 59 10.51 -18.15 12.58
C THR A 59 10.00 -18.06 11.14
N ALA A 60 9.06 -17.16 10.86
CA ALA A 60 8.55 -16.93 9.52
C ALA A 60 9.65 -16.44 8.58
N ALA A 61 10.44 -15.46 9.03
CA ALA A 61 11.60 -14.96 8.27
C ALA A 61 12.60 -16.07 7.94
N ASP A 62 12.89 -16.95 8.90
CA ASP A 62 13.81 -18.08 8.67
C ASP A 62 13.30 -19.07 7.66
N THR A 63 12.00 -19.36 7.74
CA THR A 63 11.35 -20.30 6.83
C THR A 63 11.36 -19.77 5.40
N ALA A 64 11.09 -18.48 5.21
CA ALA A 64 11.19 -17.86 3.88
C ALA A 64 12.63 -17.82 3.36
N LEU A 65 13.60 -17.47 4.20
CA LEU A 65 15.01 -17.48 3.81
C LEU A 65 15.46 -18.87 3.36
N ALA A 66 15.14 -19.92 4.13
CA ALA A 66 15.45 -21.29 3.76
C ALA A 66 14.80 -21.67 2.42
N ARG A 67 13.52 -21.35 2.23
CA ARG A 67 12.77 -21.62 0.98
C ARG A 67 13.42 -20.93 -0.22
N LEU A 68 13.75 -19.65 -0.10
CA LEU A 68 14.35 -18.84 -1.16
C LEU A 68 15.77 -19.32 -1.52
N MET A 69 16.54 -19.77 -0.52
CA MET A 69 17.86 -20.38 -0.76
C MET A 69 17.73 -21.75 -1.45
N MET A 70 16.80 -22.61 -1.00
CA MET A 70 16.52 -23.90 -1.63
C MET A 70 16.05 -23.76 -3.08
N ASN A 71 15.28 -22.72 -3.37
CA ASN A 71 14.80 -22.41 -4.72
C ASN A 71 15.86 -21.74 -5.61
N GLY A 72 17.11 -21.60 -5.13
CA GLY A 72 18.19 -20.98 -5.89
C GLY A 72 18.01 -19.48 -6.15
N GLN A 73 17.13 -18.79 -5.41
CA GLN A 73 16.86 -17.36 -5.58
C GLN A 73 17.75 -16.46 -4.72
N LEU A 74 18.34 -17.04 -3.67
CA LEU A 74 19.29 -16.38 -2.77
C LEU A 74 20.58 -17.18 -2.66
N ARG A 75 21.68 -16.46 -2.45
CA ARG A 75 22.99 -17.03 -2.11
C ARG A 75 23.61 -16.27 -0.94
N ASP A 76 24.38 -16.98 -0.12
CA ASP A 76 25.24 -16.36 0.88
C ASP A 76 26.54 -15.88 0.22
N ALA A 77 26.88 -14.62 0.44
CA ALA A 77 28.12 -14.01 0.03
C ALA A 77 28.76 -13.32 1.25
N ARG A 78 29.61 -14.08 1.97
CA ARG A 78 30.38 -13.62 3.14
C ARG A 78 29.47 -13.11 4.28
N GLY A 79 28.44 -13.87 4.64
CA GLY A 79 27.51 -13.55 5.72
C GLY A 79 26.45 -12.51 5.35
N ARG A 80 26.33 -12.18 4.05
CA ARG A 80 25.26 -11.34 3.50
C ARG A 80 24.55 -12.11 2.41
N LEU A 81 23.22 -12.04 2.42
CA LEU A 81 22.40 -12.60 1.36
C LEU A 81 22.43 -11.68 0.15
N ARG A 82 22.56 -12.30 -1.03
CA ARG A 82 22.48 -11.67 -2.34
C ARG A 82 21.49 -12.45 -3.18
N LEU A 83 20.83 -11.75 -4.11
CA LEU A 83 20.03 -12.43 -5.12
C LEU A 83 20.95 -13.18 -6.10
N THR A 84 20.41 -14.25 -6.65
CA THR A 84 20.89 -14.86 -7.90
C THR A 84 20.19 -14.19 -9.09
N GLU A 85 20.58 -14.50 -10.32
CA GLU A 85 19.91 -14.00 -11.53
C GLU A 85 18.40 -14.31 -11.52
N GLN A 86 18.02 -15.50 -11.06
CA GLN A 86 16.61 -15.89 -10.90
C GLN A 86 15.90 -15.03 -9.84
N GLY A 87 16.57 -14.73 -8.73
CA GLY A 87 16.05 -13.83 -7.70
C GLY A 87 15.89 -12.39 -8.20
N GLU A 88 16.84 -11.90 -8.99
CA GLU A 88 16.79 -10.58 -9.62
C GLU A 88 15.63 -10.48 -10.62
N ALA A 89 15.44 -11.49 -11.47
CA ALA A 89 14.29 -11.55 -12.38
C ALA A 89 12.95 -11.54 -11.64
N ALA A 90 12.85 -12.28 -10.52
CA ALA A 90 11.64 -12.27 -9.69
C ALA A 90 11.36 -10.89 -9.08
N VAL A 91 12.39 -10.17 -8.62
CA VAL A 91 12.25 -8.80 -8.11
C VAL A 91 11.86 -7.82 -9.20
N ALA A 92 12.48 -7.92 -10.38
CA ALA A 92 12.12 -7.10 -11.53
C ALA A 92 10.65 -7.28 -11.89
N GLY A 93 10.19 -8.53 -12.00
CA GLY A 93 8.78 -8.86 -12.24
C GLY A 93 7.84 -8.32 -11.15
N TYR A 94 8.25 -8.41 -9.88
CA TYR A 94 7.47 -7.87 -8.76
C TYR A 94 7.24 -6.35 -8.87
N PHE A 95 8.24 -5.59 -9.31
CA PHE A 95 8.12 -4.13 -9.52
C PHE A 95 7.64 -3.72 -10.92
N GLY A 96 7.43 -4.68 -11.84
CA GLY A 96 7.08 -4.40 -13.24
C GLY A 96 8.24 -3.78 -14.03
N GLU A 97 9.47 -4.06 -13.62
CA GLU A 97 10.69 -3.58 -14.25
C GLU A 97 11.31 -4.65 -15.15
N LYS A 98 12.18 -4.22 -16.07
CA LYS A 98 12.94 -5.14 -16.92
C LYS A 98 14.04 -5.86 -16.13
N GLU A 99 14.67 -5.14 -15.21
CA GLU A 99 15.82 -5.60 -14.44
C GLU A 99 15.72 -5.10 -13.00
N ALA A 100 16.30 -5.86 -12.06
CA ALA A 100 16.38 -5.44 -10.67
C ALA A 100 17.47 -4.37 -10.53
N HIS A 101 17.14 -3.28 -9.84
CA HIS A 101 18.09 -2.20 -9.59
C HIS A 101 18.57 -2.24 -8.14
N ALA A 102 19.87 -2.05 -7.93
CA ALA A 102 20.48 -1.99 -6.61
C ALA A 102 20.22 -0.65 -5.91
N ARG A 103 19.05 -0.52 -5.27
CA ARG A 103 18.62 0.71 -4.57
C ARG A 103 19.02 0.72 -3.11
N THR A 104 19.00 1.89 -2.47
CA THR A 104 19.05 1.95 -1.01
C THR A 104 17.78 1.35 -0.41
N TRP A 105 17.84 0.86 0.82
CA TRP A 105 16.65 0.34 1.50
C TRP A 105 15.58 1.42 1.69
N ASN A 106 15.97 2.66 1.97
CA ASN A 106 15.03 3.77 2.13
C ASN A 106 14.29 4.05 0.82
N ASP A 107 14.99 4.11 -0.32
CA ASP A 107 14.31 4.29 -1.62
C ASP A 107 13.41 3.10 -1.97
N GLN A 108 13.90 1.87 -1.72
CA GLN A 108 13.14 0.67 -1.97
C GLN A 108 11.85 0.64 -1.13
N ARG A 109 11.93 1.01 0.15
CA ARG A 109 10.81 1.03 1.10
C ARG A 109 9.86 2.20 0.86
N ASP A 110 10.38 3.41 0.80
CA ASP A 110 9.60 4.65 0.84
C ASP A 110 9.14 5.12 -0.55
N ILE A 111 9.55 4.43 -1.61
CA ILE A 111 9.10 4.73 -2.97
C ILE A 111 8.57 3.47 -3.63
N TRP A 112 9.39 2.44 -3.81
CA TRP A 112 9.03 1.29 -4.66
C TRP A 112 8.00 0.37 -4.02
N LEU A 113 8.18 0.04 -2.74
CA LEU A 113 7.17 -0.73 -1.99
C LEU A 113 5.90 0.08 -1.77
N LEU A 114 5.99 1.40 -1.51
CA LEU A 114 4.79 2.25 -1.45
C LEU A 114 4.05 2.30 -2.79
N ALA A 115 4.78 2.40 -3.90
CA ALA A 115 4.19 2.38 -5.23
C ALA A 115 3.44 1.08 -5.49
N LYS A 116 4.08 -0.05 -5.15
CA LYS A 116 3.46 -1.39 -5.23
C LYS A 116 2.20 -1.48 -4.37
N ALA A 117 2.24 -0.98 -3.14
CA ALA A 117 1.11 -0.99 -2.20
C ALA A 117 -0.08 -0.15 -2.69
N LEU A 118 0.20 0.91 -3.46
CA LEU A 118 -0.81 1.81 -4.04
C LEU A 118 -1.22 1.42 -5.47
N GLY A 119 -0.60 0.40 -6.06
CA GLY A 119 -0.84 0.02 -7.45
C GLY A 119 -0.41 1.09 -8.46
N VAL A 120 0.59 1.91 -8.11
CA VAL A 120 1.12 2.97 -8.98
C VAL A 120 2.50 2.61 -9.51
N ASP A 121 2.85 3.21 -10.64
CA ASP A 121 4.11 2.94 -11.34
C ASP A 121 5.21 3.92 -10.92
N ALA A 122 6.16 3.45 -10.10
CA ALA A 122 7.31 4.23 -9.64
C ALA A 122 8.36 4.53 -10.73
N SER A 123 8.26 3.90 -11.90
CA SER A 123 9.14 4.23 -13.04
C SER A 123 8.88 5.66 -13.54
N LYS A 124 7.66 6.17 -13.36
CA LYS A 124 7.25 7.53 -13.75
C LYS A 124 7.78 8.58 -12.76
N PRO A 125 8.60 9.56 -13.20
CA PRO A 125 9.21 10.55 -12.32
C PRO A 125 8.20 11.38 -11.49
N ALA A 126 7.05 11.71 -12.08
CA ALA A 126 6.00 12.49 -11.40
C ALA A 126 5.39 11.74 -10.20
N LEU A 127 5.13 10.44 -10.35
CA LEU A 127 4.62 9.59 -9.27
C LEU A 127 5.71 9.35 -8.22
N ARG A 128 6.96 9.14 -8.66
CA ARG A 128 8.11 9.00 -7.75
C ARG A 128 8.29 10.23 -6.85
N SER A 129 8.24 11.43 -7.42
CA SER A 129 8.32 12.70 -6.69
C SER A 129 7.09 12.96 -5.79
N ALA A 130 5.94 12.39 -6.13
CA ALA A 130 4.77 12.45 -5.26
C ALA A 130 4.92 11.54 -4.03
N LEU A 131 5.43 10.30 -4.21
CA LEU A 131 5.62 9.34 -3.12
C LEU A 131 6.63 9.79 -2.06
N SER A 132 7.66 10.55 -2.46
CA SER A 132 8.65 11.08 -1.52
C SER A 132 8.10 12.19 -0.62
N ARG A 133 7.05 12.89 -1.04
CA ARG A 133 6.47 14.03 -0.32
C ARG A 133 5.21 13.61 0.45
N PRO A 134 5.04 14.04 1.72
CA PRO A 134 3.85 13.70 2.51
C PRO A 134 2.52 14.09 1.83
N ASP A 135 2.46 15.29 1.24
CA ASP A 135 1.26 15.77 0.54
C ASP A 135 0.96 14.95 -0.72
N GLY A 136 2.01 14.59 -1.47
CA GLY A 136 1.89 13.78 -2.67
C GLY A 136 1.42 12.35 -2.35
N LEU A 137 2.01 11.73 -1.32
CA LEU A 137 1.58 10.42 -0.83
C LEU A 137 0.12 10.44 -0.38
N SER A 138 -0.29 11.47 0.36
CA SER A 138 -1.68 11.62 0.84
C SER A 138 -2.65 11.74 -0.32
N ALA A 139 -2.32 12.54 -1.33
CA ALA A 139 -3.13 12.68 -2.53
C ALA A 139 -3.26 11.34 -3.28
N LEU A 140 -2.18 10.57 -3.42
CA LEU A 140 -2.21 9.26 -4.07
C LEU A 140 -3.06 8.23 -3.30
N VAL A 141 -2.94 8.19 -1.97
CA VAL A 141 -3.77 7.34 -1.11
C VAL A 141 -5.25 7.66 -1.28
N VAL A 142 -5.61 8.95 -1.23
CA VAL A 142 -6.99 9.39 -1.40
C VAL A 142 -7.49 9.09 -2.81
N GLN A 143 -6.69 9.37 -3.85
CA GLN A 143 -7.07 9.04 -5.23
C GLN A 143 -7.34 7.54 -5.40
N GLN A 144 -6.48 6.69 -4.87
CA GLN A 144 -6.63 5.23 -4.94
C GLN A 144 -7.87 4.75 -4.17
N ALA A 145 -8.11 5.27 -2.96
CA ALA A 145 -9.25 4.89 -2.13
C ALA A 145 -10.62 5.27 -2.73
N PHE A 146 -10.69 6.36 -3.50
CA PHE A 146 -11.92 6.82 -4.13
C PHE A 146 -12.01 6.49 -5.63
N GLY A 147 -11.15 5.62 -6.15
CA GLY A 147 -11.20 5.17 -7.55
C GLY A 147 -10.88 6.27 -8.57
N LEU A 148 -10.17 7.33 -8.17
CA LEU A 148 -9.76 8.42 -9.06
C LEU A 148 -8.56 8.01 -9.90
N ALA A 149 -8.46 8.52 -11.13
CA ALA A 149 -7.36 8.21 -12.03
C ALA A 149 -5.99 8.62 -11.43
N VAL A 150 -5.08 7.64 -11.28
CA VAL A 150 -3.76 7.86 -10.67
C VAL A 150 -2.65 8.02 -11.71
N ARG A 151 -2.79 9.03 -12.59
CA ARG A 151 -1.73 9.39 -13.56
C ARG A 151 -0.62 10.22 -12.92
N GLN A 152 -1.00 11.04 -11.94
CA GLN A 152 -0.14 11.90 -11.11
C GLN A 152 -0.89 12.22 -9.82
N ALA A 153 -0.18 12.74 -8.81
CA ALA A 153 -0.82 13.32 -7.64
C ALA A 153 -1.55 14.62 -8.02
N LEU A 154 -2.85 14.68 -7.74
CA LEU A 154 -3.67 15.86 -7.95
C LEU A 154 -3.36 16.93 -6.88
N SER A 155 -3.46 18.20 -7.26
CA SER A 155 -3.40 19.30 -6.30
C SER A 155 -4.59 19.23 -5.34
N PRO A 156 -4.49 19.78 -4.11
CA PRO A 156 -5.60 19.79 -3.15
C PRO A 156 -6.90 20.36 -3.73
N SER A 157 -6.80 21.41 -4.54
CA SER A 157 -7.95 22.04 -5.21
C SER A 157 -8.65 21.15 -6.23
N LYS A 158 -7.88 20.40 -7.04
CA LYS A 158 -8.41 19.43 -8.01
C LYS A 158 -8.98 18.21 -7.32
N LEU A 159 -8.31 17.75 -6.26
CA LEU A 159 -8.75 16.61 -5.47
C LEU A 159 -10.06 16.92 -4.75
N ARG A 160 -10.22 18.11 -4.16
CA ARG A 160 -11.50 18.59 -3.61
C ARG A 160 -12.63 18.52 -4.65
N ALA A 161 -12.40 19.04 -5.85
CA ALA A 161 -13.43 19.04 -6.90
C ALA A 161 -13.82 17.60 -7.31
N ALA A 162 -12.84 16.71 -7.50
CA ALA A 162 -13.08 15.32 -7.83
C ALA A 162 -13.82 14.57 -6.70
N LEU A 163 -13.42 14.79 -5.45
CA LEU A 163 -14.07 14.17 -4.30
C LEU A 163 -15.50 14.68 -4.08
N ALA A 164 -15.75 15.96 -4.34
CA ALA A 164 -17.11 16.50 -4.28
C ALA A 164 -18.02 15.82 -5.32
N LEU A 165 -17.51 15.54 -6.53
CA LEU A 165 -18.23 14.76 -7.53
C LEU A 165 -18.48 13.33 -7.05
N VAL A 166 -17.47 12.64 -6.49
CA VAL A 166 -17.64 11.30 -5.91
C VAL A 166 -18.71 11.30 -4.80
N ALA A 167 -18.75 12.34 -3.96
CA ALA A 167 -19.77 12.47 -2.92
C ALA A 167 -21.17 12.65 -3.50
N LEU A 168 -21.31 13.46 -4.55
CA LEU A 168 -22.59 13.65 -5.25
C LEU A 168 -23.04 12.37 -5.96
N GLU A 169 -22.14 11.69 -6.67
CA GLU A 169 -22.42 10.40 -7.33
C GLU A 169 -22.89 9.35 -6.31
N ARG A 170 -22.28 9.29 -5.12
CA ARG A 170 -22.72 8.41 -4.03
C ARG A 170 -24.09 8.78 -3.45
N ALA A 171 -24.44 10.07 -3.45
CA ALA A 171 -25.68 10.55 -2.86
C ALA A 171 -26.87 10.52 -3.84
N PHE A 172 -26.63 10.71 -5.13
CA PHE A 172 -27.68 10.90 -6.15
C PHE A 172 -27.60 9.92 -7.33
N GLY A 173 -26.60 9.03 -7.37
CA GLY A 173 -26.38 8.08 -8.46
C GLY A 173 -25.72 8.70 -9.70
N ASP A 174 -25.74 7.97 -10.83
CA ASP A 174 -25.00 8.34 -12.05
C ASP A 174 -25.55 9.58 -12.80
N ASN A 175 -26.76 10.04 -12.46
CA ASN A 175 -27.44 11.17 -13.13
C ASN A 175 -26.78 12.54 -12.86
N VAL A 176 -25.83 12.62 -11.92
CA VAL A 176 -25.14 13.87 -11.56
C VAL A 176 -24.29 14.42 -12.71
N LYS A 177 -23.76 13.54 -13.57
CA LYS A 177 -22.90 13.92 -14.71
C LYS A 177 -23.65 14.72 -15.78
N GLU A 178 -24.97 14.56 -15.87
CA GLU A 178 -25.83 15.27 -16.83
C GLU A 178 -26.21 16.66 -16.32
N GLY A 179 -26.34 16.84 -15.00
CA GLY A 179 -26.73 18.11 -14.38
C GLY A 179 -25.57 19.07 -14.07
N LEU A 180 -24.40 18.55 -13.69
CA LEU A 180 -23.18 19.35 -13.52
C LEU A 180 -22.39 19.40 -14.83
N GLY A 181 -22.89 20.15 -15.80
CA GLY A 181 -22.17 20.43 -17.04
C GLY A 181 -20.79 21.04 -16.79
N LYS A 182 -19.91 20.91 -17.79
CA LYS A 182 -18.54 21.45 -17.85
C LYS A 182 -18.53 22.98 -17.64
N GLY A 183 -18.65 23.44 -16.39
CA GLY A 183 -18.68 24.88 -16.10
C GLY A 183 -19.21 25.29 -14.72
N SER A 184 -20.02 24.47 -14.04
CA SER A 184 -20.43 24.79 -12.67
C SER A 184 -19.35 24.37 -11.67
N ALA A 185 -18.31 25.19 -11.55
CA ALA A 185 -17.26 24.98 -10.55
C ALA A 185 -17.87 25.24 -9.16
N LEU A 186 -18.20 24.17 -8.43
CA LEU A 186 -18.57 24.24 -7.02
C LEU A 186 -17.57 25.16 -6.28
N SER A 187 -18.11 26.13 -5.53
CA SER A 187 -17.29 27.02 -4.72
C SER A 187 -16.36 26.21 -3.81
N ALA A 188 -15.20 26.79 -3.43
CA ALA A 188 -14.25 26.11 -2.58
C ALA A 188 -14.88 25.58 -1.29
N LYS A 189 -15.78 26.38 -0.69
CA LYS A 189 -16.54 25.99 0.50
C LYS A 189 -17.51 24.83 0.22
N ALA A 190 -18.35 24.95 -0.81
CA ALA A 190 -19.32 23.90 -1.16
C ALA A 190 -18.63 22.57 -1.49
N GLY A 191 -17.53 22.62 -2.24
CA GLY A 191 -16.75 21.41 -2.54
C GLY A 191 -16.12 20.76 -1.30
N ARG A 192 -15.67 21.55 -0.31
CA ARG A 192 -15.17 20.99 0.96
C ARG A 192 -16.26 20.37 1.81
N VAL A 193 -17.44 20.99 1.87
CA VAL A 193 -18.59 20.45 2.60
C VAL A 193 -19.01 19.11 2.01
N LEU A 194 -19.11 19.02 0.68
CA LEU A 194 -19.47 17.80 -0.03
C LEU A 194 -18.40 16.72 0.12
N ALA A 195 -17.14 17.03 -0.17
CA ALA A 195 -16.05 16.07 -0.01
C ALA A 195 -15.87 15.62 1.46
N GLY A 196 -16.20 16.48 2.42
CA GLY A 196 -16.20 16.17 3.85
C GLY A 196 -17.27 15.14 4.25
N GLN A 197 -18.29 14.91 3.42
CA GLN A 197 -19.27 13.83 3.62
C GLN A 197 -18.66 12.44 3.37
N LEU A 198 -17.50 12.36 2.71
CA LEU A 198 -16.82 11.08 2.46
C LEU A 198 -16.03 10.57 3.67
N LEU A 199 -15.93 11.36 4.74
CA LEU A 199 -15.33 10.93 6.01
C LEU A 199 -16.27 9.98 6.75
N GLN A 200 -15.70 9.01 7.49
CA GLN A 200 -16.44 8.17 8.44
C GLN A 200 -17.25 9.01 9.44
N LYS A 201 -16.73 10.18 9.81
CA LYS A 201 -17.44 11.20 10.60
C LYS A 201 -17.58 12.46 9.74
N PRO A 202 -18.71 12.63 9.03
CA PRO A 202 -18.93 13.77 8.15
C PRO A 202 -18.76 15.11 8.88
N ARG A 203 -17.95 16.00 8.29
CA ARG A 203 -17.72 17.36 8.82
C ARG A 203 -17.12 18.27 7.75
N GLU A 204 -17.32 19.58 7.90
CA GLU A 204 -16.65 20.58 7.09
C GLU A 204 -15.21 20.79 7.60
N LEU A 205 -14.26 20.89 6.66
CA LEU A 205 -12.87 21.22 6.94
C LEU A 205 -12.54 22.62 6.42
N PRO A 206 -11.69 23.38 7.12
CA PRO A 206 -11.45 24.79 6.79
C PRO A 206 -10.58 24.97 5.54
N THR A 207 -9.73 24.00 5.21
CA THR A 207 -8.81 24.07 4.06
C THR A 207 -8.75 22.77 3.28
N ASP A 208 -8.42 22.87 1.99
CA ASP A 208 -8.31 21.71 1.09
C ASP A 208 -7.23 20.74 1.57
N THR A 209 -6.09 21.24 2.08
CA THR A 209 -5.03 20.41 2.66
C THR A 209 -5.51 19.62 3.89
N ARG A 210 -6.28 20.25 4.79
CA ARG A 210 -6.83 19.55 5.97
C ARG A 210 -7.89 18.52 5.59
N LEU A 211 -8.68 18.79 4.56
CA LEU A 211 -9.62 17.82 3.99
C LEU A 211 -8.88 16.57 3.48
N VAL A 212 -7.85 16.74 2.65
CA VAL A 212 -7.08 15.62 2.10
C VAL A 212 -6.38 14.84 3.20
N ALA A 213 -5.76 15.52 4.16
CA ALA A 213 -5.11 14.85 5.30
C ALA A 213 -6.11 14.07 6.15
N ALA A 214 -7.29 14.63 6.43
CA ALA A 214 -8.33 13.95 7.20
C ALA A 214 -8.87 12.72 6.47
N LEU A 215 -9.17 12.83 5.17
CA LEU A 215 -9.61 11.68 4.36
C LEU A 215 -8.52 10.61 4.28
N CYS A 216 -7.25 11.00 4.08
CA CYS A 216 -6.14 10.07 4.06
C CYS A 216 -6.01 9.31 5.38
N ALA A 217 -6.05 10.03 6.51
CA ALA A 217 -5.98 9.45 7.85
C ALA A 217 -7.13 8.45 8.09
N ASP A 218 -8.34 8.80 7.65
CA ASP A 218 -9.54 7.96 7.75
C ASP A 218 -9.43 6.68 6.92
N GLN A 219 -8.95 6.78 5.66
CA GLN A 219 -8.73 5.64 4.76
C GLN A 219 -7.62 4.69 5.22
N VAL A 220 -6.72 5.17 6.07
CA VAL A 220 -5.57 4.40 6.58
C VAL A 220 -5.80 3.95 8.03
N GLY A 221 -6.89 4.41 8.67
CA GLY A 221 -7.25 4.05 10.04
C GLY A 221 -6.36 4.68 11.11
N VAL A 222 -5.76 5.84 10.82
CA VAL A 222 -4.83 6.54 11.73
C VAL A 222 -5.50 7.82 12.23
N GLN A 223 -5.42 8.10 13.53
CA GLN A 223 -6.07 9.30 14.12
C GLN A 223 -5.27 10.59 13.90
N ARG A 224 -3.94 10.51 13.82
CA ARG A 224 -3.04 11.66 13.66
C ARG A 224 -2.27 11.56 12.34
N PHE A 225 -2.28 12.65 11.59
CA PHE A 225 -1.50 12.74 10.36
C PHE A 225 -0.01 12.86 10.68
N ASP A 226 0.73 11.79 10.40
CA ASP A 226 2.19 11.69 10.47
C ASP A 226 2.67 10.92 9.24
N ALA A 227 3.66 11.47 8.53
CA ALA A 227 4.13 10.91 7.26
C ALA A 227 4.70 9.49 7.42
N ASP A 228 5.41 9.21 8.52
CA ASP A 228 6.04 7.90 8.72
C ASP A 228 5.01 6.86 9.15
N VAL A 229 4.02 7.27 9.94
CA VAL A 229 2.88 6.42 10.30
C VAL A 229 2.05 6.11 9.05
N LEU A 230 1.84 7.08 8.17
CA LEU A 230 1.13 6.91 6.90
C LEU A 230 1.87 5.92 5.99
N ARG A 231 3.18 6.10 5.78
CA ARG A 231 4.00 5.17 4.98
C ARG A 231 3.90 3.75 5.52
N LEU A 232 4.10 3.59 6.83
CA LEU A 232 4.05 2.28 7.47
C LEU A 232 2.68 1.61 7.32
N ALA A 233 1.60 2.36 7.48
CA ALA A 233 0.25 1.83 7.36
C ALA A 233 -0.11 1.47 5.90
N VAL A 234 0.38 2.22 4.91
CA VAL A 234 0.28 1.83 3.49
C VAL A 234 1.08 0.56 3.20
N LEU A 235 2.33 0.47 3.68
CA LEU A 235 3.18 -0.72 3.48
C LEU A 235 2.59 -1.99 4.12
N ARG A 236 1.90 -1.87 5.25
CA ARG A 236 1.20 -2.99 5.91
C ARG A 236 0.09 -3.62 5.06
N ARG A 237 -0.38 -2.94 4.00
CA ARG A 237 -1.30 -3.51 3.00
C ARG A 237 -0.64 -4.57 2.14
N LEU A 238 0.69 -4.55 1.99
CA LEU A 238 1.43 -5.59 1.24
C LEU A 238 1.53 -6.92 1.98
N THR A 239 1.32 -6.92 3.30
CA THR A 239 1.50 -8.10 4.16
C THR A 239 0.17 -8.69 4.62
N GLY A 240 -0.95 -8.27 4.04
CA GLY A 240 -2.26 -8.75 4.44
C GLY A 240 -3.33 -8.48 3.41
N VAL A 241 -4.25 -9.42 3.30
CA VAL A 241 -5.51 -9.41 2.55
C VAL A 241 -6.42 -8.28 3.04
N ASN A 242 -6.00 -7.02 2.88
CA ASN A 242 -6.94 -5.95 2.63
C ASN A 242 -7.01 -5.87 1.12
N GLY A 243 -7.98 -6.60 0.55
CA GLY A 243 -8.43 -6.34 -0.81
C GLY A 243 -8.70 -4.84 -0.99
N PRO A 244 -8.80 -4.36 -2.25
CA PRO A 244 -9.04 -2.95 -2.53
C PRO A 244 -10.17 -2.43 -1.64
N VAL A 245 -9.85 -1.44 -0.79
CA VAL A 245 -10.83 -0.73 0.02
C VAL A 245 -11.74 0.00 -0.96
N GLY A 246 -12.90 -0.59 -1.26
CA GLY A 246 -13.81 0.02 -2.22
C GLY A 246 -14.83 -0.89 -2.88
N GLN A 247 -15.39 -1.88 -2.19
CA GLN A 247 -16.71 -2.44 -2.52
C GLN A 247 -17.42 -2.78 -1.21
N GLN A 248 -18.18 -1.83 -0.67
CA GLN A 248 -19.30 -2.20 0.20
C GLN A 248 -20.33 -2.91 -0.70
N PRO A 249 -20.90 -4.06 -0.27
CA PRO A 249 -22.06 -4.60 -0.95
C PRO A 249 -23.21 -3.60 -0.76
N VAL A 250 -23.79 -3.17 -1.87
CA VAL A 250 -25.10 -2.54 -1.87
C VAL A 250 -26.06 -3.60 -1.34
N ALA A 251 -26.60 -3.35 -0.14
CA ALA A 251 -27.80 -4.04 0.33
C ALA A 251 -29.02 -3.36 -0.29
#